data_AF-A0A8H6TKK2-F1
#
_entry.id   AF-A0A8H6TKK2-F1
#
_cell.length_a   1.000
_cell.length_b   1.000
_cell.length_c   1.000
_cell.angle_alpha   90.00
_cell.angle_beta   90.00
_cell.angle_gamma   90.00
#
_symmetry.space_group_name_H-M   'P 1'
#
loop_
_entity.id
_entity.type
_entity.pdbx_description
1 polymer ?
#
loop_
_entity_poly.entity_id
_entity_poly.type
_entity_poly.pdbx_seq_one_letter_code
_entity_poly.pdbx_strand_id
1 'polypeptide(L)'
;MAALLPSELLDRIFGNFSLSDFYERRTIARFGLVCKSWGSASRYQLFRSVKLTERNIGSFLELVPASAFPISSVIRSLELASGGRNQEIICASIPTLGALPLIKRLRITMNEAILMDNLSMLGELFPNITELQLHASELSFATILRTTHMFKLLQSLALSWVYLTDGAPSGLSLGVHPHWHKLALDLTSMSVTQPLNDTSRTTSEHFFGFLLALDPVPVMTTLSVSAYNPGHVGHANLSRYLQRYGKNIEDLRIETQNLKFVGVDALSSCTTLKRLEIVLNLDRYTRIDDQLLKTFKNVARSCQHTLKHIAVVDMYGARPVNLEWDDLDELLATDKRFTGLELFFFQSSNSLVESMFST
;
A
#
# COMPACT_ATOMS: atom_id res chain seq x y z
N MET A 1 -15.00 -17.93 42.59
CA MET A 1 -14.04 -17.95 41.47
C MET A 1 -14.62 -17.10 40.36
N ALA A 2 -14.05 -15.93 40.07
CA ALA A 2 -14.51 -15.13 38.93
C ALA A 2 -14.09 -15.85 37.64
N ALA A 3 -15.05 -16.10 36.75
CA ALA A 3 -14.77 -16.70 35.45
C ALA A 3 -13.82 -15.76 34.68
N LEU A 4 -12.61 -16.24 34.39
CA LEU A 4 -11.67 -15.52 33.53
C LEU A 4 -12.26 -15.52 32.11
N LEU A 5 -12.51 -14.34 31.56
CA LEU A 5 -12.89 -14.18 30.17
C LEU A 5 -11.84 -14.85 29.26
N PRO A 6 -12.27 -15.56 28.20
CA PRO A 6 -11.36 -16.06 27.16
C PRO A 6 -10.45 -14.95 26.61
N SER A 7 -9.22 -15.32 26.24
CA SER A 7 -8.21 -14.39 25.69
C SER A 7 -8.73 -13.61 24.50
N GLU A 8 -9.51 -14.25 23.64
CA GLU A 8 -10.06 -13.70 22.41
C GLU A 8 -11.06 -12.58 22.71
N LEU A 9 -11.84 -12.72 23.79
CA LEU A 9 -12.77 -11.69 24.24
C LEU A 9 -12.02 -10.50 24.85
N LEU A 10 -10.95 -10.75 25.62
CA LEU A 10 -10.12 -9.66 26.17
C LEU A 10 -9.42 -8.88 25.06
N ASP A 11 -8.86 -9.58 24.06
CA ASP A 11 -8.23 -8.94 22.90
C ASP A 11 -9.25 -8.12 22.11
N ARG A 12 -10.48 -8.58 21.98
CA ARG A 12 -11.56 -7.83 21.31
C ARG A 12 -12.00 -6.61 22.10
N ILE A 13 -12.15 -6.72 23.43
CA ILE A 13 -12.48 -5.59 24.30
C ILE A 13 -11.38 -4.54 24.23
N PHE A 14 -10.12 -4.94 24.37
CA PHE A 14 -8.99 -4.01 24.35
C PHE A 14 -8.74 -3.45 22.94
N GLY A 15 -9.07 -4.21 21.90
CA GLY A 15 -8.98 -3.78 20.50
C GLY A 15 -9.98 -2.70 20.10
N ASN A 16 -11.04 -2.45 20.90
CA ASN A 16 -11.96 -1.33 20.67
C ASN A 16 -11.38 0.03 21.09
N PHE A 17 -10.27 0.04 21.82
CA PHE A 17 -9.57 1.26 22.21
C PHE A 17 -8.61 1.67 21.09
N SER A 18 -8.60 2.96 20.77
CA SER A 18 -7.66 3.57 19.86
C SER A 18 -6.28 3.74 20.51
N LEU A 19 -5.25 3.24 19.82
CA LEU A 19 -3.86 3.47 20.21
C LEU A 19 -3.37 4.88 19.86
N SER A 20 -4.11 5.62 19.01
CA SER A 20 -3.80 7.02 18.70
C SER A 20 -4.24 7.97 19.80
N ASP A 21 -5.26 7.58 20.58
CA ASP A 21 -5.69 8.35 21.74
C ASP A 21 -4.79 8.05 22.95
N PHE A 22 -4.28 9.12 23.56
CA PHE A 22 -3.34 9.03 24.67
C PHE A 22 -3.97 8.45 25.94
N TYR A 23 -5.22 8.80 26.24
CA TYR A 23 -5.93 8.33 27.43
C TYR A 23 -6.33 6.87 27.29
N GLU A 24 -6.79 6.47 26.11
CA GLU A 24 -7.13 5.08 25.82
C GLU A 24 -5.89 4.19 25.86
N ARG A 25 -4.77 4.62 25.27
CA ARG A 25 -3.49 3.90 25.39
C ARG A 25 -3.04 3.73 26.85
N ARG A 26 -3.17 4.78 27.68
CA ARG A 26 -2.88 4.69 29.13
C ARG A 26 -3.83 3.74 29.84
N THR A 27 -5.10 3.70 29.44
CA THR A 27 -6.12 2.81 29.99
C THR A 27 -5.76 1.34 29.71
N ILE A 28 -5.37 1.02 28.48
CA ILE A 28 -4.87 -0.32 28.11
C ILE A 28 -3.64 -0.69 28.96
N ALA A 29 -2.71 0.23 29.17
CA ALA A 29 -1.54 -0.03 30.01
C ALA A 29 -1.92 -0.34 31.46
N ARG A 30 -2.92 0.36 32.01
CA ARG A 30 -3.46 0.09 33.36
C ARG A 30 -4.16 -1.25 33.45
N PHE A 31 -4.87 -1.69 32.41
CA PHE A 31 -5.45 -3.04 32.36
C PHE A 31 -4.37 -4.12 32.52
N GLY A 32 -3.16 -3.87 32.03
CA GLY A 32 -2.05 -4.79 32.20
C GLY A 32 -1.61 -5.03 33.65
N LEU A 33 -2.03 -4.15 34.58
CA LEU A 33 -1.71 -4.25 36.01
C LEU A 33 -2.79 -5.02 36.82
N VAL A 34 -3.94 -5.34 36.21
CA VAL A 34 -5.08 -5.95 36.92
C VAL A 34 -4.81 -7.42 37.26
N CYS A 35 -4.44 -8.23 36.26
CA CYS A 35 -4.11 -9.64 36.44
C CYS A 35 -3.26 -10.16 35.28
N LYS A 36 -2.70 -11.38 35.39
CA LYS A 36 -1.80 -11.96 34.39
C LYS A 36 -2.42 -12.08 32.99
N SER A 37 -3.69 -12.49 32.88
CA SER A 37 -4.38 -12.63 31.59
C SER A 37 -4.57 -11.28 30.91
N TRP A 38 -5.00 -10.26 31.66
CA TRP A 38 -5.13 -8.89 31.16
C TRP A 38 -3.77 -8.28 30.81
N GLY A 39 -2.73 -8.60 31.59
CA GLY A 39 -1.33 -8.27 31.29
C GLY A 39 -0.85 -8.82 29.94
N SER A 40 -1.27 -10.01 29.54
CA SER A 40 -0.94 -10.57 28.22
C SER A 40 -1.65 -9.82 27.10
N ALA A 41 -2.98 -9.66 27.21
CA ALA A 41 -3.79 -8.98 26.19
C ALA A 41 -3.38 -7.50 26.03
N SER A 42 -3.15 -6.79 27.13
CA SER A 42 -2.68 -5.39 27.12
C SER A 42 -1.34 -5.25 26.40
N ARG A 43 -0.36 -6.11 26.72
CA ARG A 43 0.94 -6.13 26.01
C ARG A 43 0.78 -6.38 24.52
N TYR A 44 -0.04 -7.36 24.15
CA TYR A 44 -0.30 -7.63 22.74
C TYR A 44 -0.86 -6.37 22.04
N GLN A 45 -1.86 -5.70 22.60
CA GLN A 45 -2.41 -4.49 21.98
C GLN A 45 -1.41 -3.34 21.91
N LEU A 46 -0.62 -3.12 22.97
CA LEU A 46 0.32 -2.00 23.05
C LEU A 46 1.57 -2.17 22.17
N PHE A 47 2.02 -3.41 21.96
CA PHE A 47 3.31 -3.71 21.32
C PHE A 47 3.21 -4.54 20.04
N ARG A 48 2.02 -4.99 19.59
CA ARG A 48 1.90 -5.75 18.32
C ARG A 48 2.45 -5.01 17.10
N SER A 49 2.38 -3.67 17.12
CA SER A 49 2.94 -2.79 16.09
C SER A 49 3.75 -1.70 16.77
N VAL A 50 5.04 -1.64 16.46
CA VAL A 50 5.98 -0.72 17.10
C VAL A 50 6.56 0.21 16.05
N LYS A 51 6.55 1.50 16.35
CA LYS A 51 7.25 2.53 15.57
C LYS A 51 8.46 3.03 16.36
N LEU A 52 9.64 2.80 15.80
CA LEU A 52 10.91 3.24 16.34
C LEU A 52 11.40 4.46 15.58
N THR A 53 11.84 5.45 16.35
CA THR A 53 12.50 6.66 15.87
C THR A 53 13.76 6.89 16.69
N GLU A 54 14.60 7.83 16.25
CA GLU A 54 15.81 8.23 16.98
C GLU A 54 15.54 8.65 18.43
N ARG A 55 14.30 9.04 18.75
CA ARG A 55 13.91 9.52 20.09
C ARG A 55 13.55 8.41 21.07
N ASN A 56 13.09 7.26 20.58
CA ASN A 56 12.54 6.21 21.45
C ASN A 56 13.30 4.88 21.35
N ILE A 57 14.18 4.73 20.36
CA ILE A 57 14.84 3.46 20.10
C ILE A 57 15.69 2.99 21.28
N GLY A 58 16.46 3.88 21.91
CA GLY A 58 17.28 3.54 23.08
C GLY A 58 16.46 2.91 24.21
N SER A 59 15.42 3.61 24.68
CA SER A 59 14.53 3.09 25.73
C SER A 59 13.77 1.83 25.31
N PHE A 60 13.50 1.66 24.01
CA PHE A 60 12.87 0.44 23.52
C PHE A 60 13.83 -0.75 23.55
N LEU A 61 15.09 -0.56 23.16
CA LEU A 61 16.09 -1.63 23.17
C LEU A 61 16.35 -2.18 24.57
N GLU A 62 16.23 -1.36 25.61
CA GLU A 62 16.30 -1.82 27.01
C GLU A 62 15.19 -2.82 27.37
N LEU A 63 14.03 -2.75 26.69
CA LEU A 63 12.90 -3.65 26.94
C LEU A 63 13.01 -4.98 26.20
N VAL A 64 13.76 -5.03 25.09
CA VAL A 64 13.88 -6.24 24.24
C VAL A 64 14.48 -7.44 25.00
N PRO A 65 15.61 -7.32 25.73
CA PRO A 65 16.19 -8.43 26.47
C PRO A 65 15.51 -8.70 27.82
N ALA A 66 14.54 -7.88 28.24
CA ALA A 66 13.94 -7.96 29.57
C ALA A 66 13.05 -9.21 29.73
N SER A 67 13.58 -10.25 30.37
CA SER A 67 12.87 -11.52 30.63
C SER A 67 11.62 -11.35 31.51
N ALA A 68 11.60 -10.34 32.37
CA ALA A 68 10.44 -10.00 33.21
C ALA A 68 9.25 -9.46 32.42
N PHE A 69 9.49 -8.94 31.20
CA PHE A 69 8.47 -8.33 30.36
C PHE A 69 8.68 -8.70 28.88
N PRO A 70 8.43 -9.96 28.48
CA PRO A 70 8.73 -10.42 27.13
C PRO A 70 7.76 -9.77 26.14
N ILE A 71 8.21 -8.69 25.48
CA ILE A 71 7.49 -8.02 24.39
C ILE A 71 7.86 -8.58 23.02
N SER A 72 9.03 -9.20 22.90
CA SER A 72 9.53 -9.76 21.64
C SER A 72 8.58 -10.79 21.02
N SER A 73 7.85 -11.54 21.86
CA SER A 73 6.90 -12.56 21.43
C SER A 73 5.57 -12.01 20.87
N VAL A 74 5.25 -10.73 21.13
CA VAL A 74 3.98 -10.12 20.69
C VAL A 74 4.15 -9.18 19.51
N ILE A 75 5.35 -8.67 19.25
CA ILE A 75 5.62 -7.76 18.13
C ILE A 75 5.43 -8.53 16.81
N ARG A 76 4.65 -7.94 15.90
CA ARG A 76 4.35 -8.49 14.56
C ARG A 76 4.69 -7.50 13.44
N SER A 77 4.69 -6.21 13.77
CA SER A 77 4.95 -5.11 12.85
C SER A 77 5.95 -4.16 13.46
N LEU A 78 6.96 -3.80 12.66
CA LEU A 78 8.01 -2.87 13.03
C LEU A 78 8.10 -1.76 11.98
N GLU A 79 8.05 -0.51 12.42
CA GLU A 79 8.33 0.67 11.61
C GLU A 79 9.64 1.30 12.10
N LEU A 80 10.63 1.36 11.21
CA LEU A 80 11.89 2.05 11.41
C LEU A 80 11.79 3.40 10.71
N ALA A 81 11.46 4.44 11.47
CA ALA A 81 11.25 5.78 10.93
C ALA A 81 12.33 6.75 11.41
N SER A 82 13.13 7.26 10.47
CA SER A 82 14.09 8.32 10.77
C SER A 82 13.83 9.56 9.92
N GLY A 83 13.68 10.70 10.58
CA GLY A 83 13.62 12.00 9.92
C GLY A 83 14.99 12.67 9.91
N GLY A 84 15.71 12.63 8.78
CA GLY A 84 16.91 13.44 8.58
C GLY A 84 18.23 12.78 9.02
N ARG A 85 19.06 13.52 9.78
CA ARG A 85 20.50 13.23 9.98
C ARG A 85 20.83 12.06 10.92
N ASN A 86 19.85 11.52 11.66
CA ASN A 86 20.08 10.52 12.71
C ASN A 86 19.72 9.09 12.29
N GLN A 87 19.77 8.79 10.99
CA GLN A 87 19.47 7.45 10.45
C GLN A 87 20.44 6.39 10.98
N GLU A 88 21.70 6.77 11.22
CA GLU A 88 22.75 5.89 11.75
C GLU A 88 22.39 5.26 13.11
N ILE A 89 21.69 6.00 13.98
CA ILE A 89 21.27 5.48 15.30
C ILE A 89 20.30 4.30 15.13
N ILE A 90 19.38 4.41 14.17
CA ILE A 90 18.44 3.33 13.88
C ILE A 90 19.20 2.14 13.28
N CYS A 91 20.12 2.39 12.35
CA CYS A 91 20.91 1.31 11.74
C CYS A 91 21.79 0.57 12.75
N ALA A 92 22.47 1.29 13.65
CA ALA A 92 23.27 0.70 14.72
C ALA A 92 22.45 -0.20 15.66
N SER A 93 21.13 0.01 15.72
CA SER A 93 20.20 -0.75 16.55
C SER A 93 19.64 -2.01 15.88
N ILE A 94 19.78 -2.15 14.55
CA ILE A 94 19.26 -3.28 13.77
C ILE A 94 19.71 -4.65 14.32
N PRO A 95 21.00 -4.86 14.69
CA PRO A 95 21.44 -6.13 15.26
C PRO A 95 20.63 -6.58 16.47
N THR A 96 20.34 -5.65 17.39
CA THR A 96 19.55 -5.94 18.60
C THR A 96 18.09 -6.19 18.27
N LEU A 97 17.54 -5.50 17.27
CA LEU A 97 16.16 -5.72 16.81
C LEU A 97 15.97 -7.09 16.14
N GLY A 98 17.05 -7.74 15.69
CA GLY A 98 17.03 -9.13 15.22
C GLY A 98 16.55 -10.14 16.29
N ALA A 99 16.54 -9.77 17.57
CA ALA A 99 15.96 -10.57 18.65
C ALA A 99 14.41 -10.58 18.67
N LEU A 100 13.75 -10.04 17.64
CA LEU A 100 12.30 -9.97 17.49
C LEU A 100 11.80 -11.03 16.47
N PRO A 101 11.59 -12.30 16.89
CA PRO A 101 11.49 -13.44 15.98
C PRO A 101 10.22 -13.51 15.13
N LEU A 102 9.19 -12.73 15.48
CA LEU A 102 7.83 -12.89 14.95
C LEU A 102 7.38 -11.70 14.10
N ILE A 103 8.29 -10.81 13.72
CA ILE A 103 7.99 -9.71 12.79
C ILE A 103 7.67 -10.30 11.42
N LYS A 104 6.51 -9.92 10.90
CA LYS A 104 6.06 -10.24 9.54
C LYS A 104 5.96 -9.00 8.66
N ARG A 105 5.77 -7.83 9.27
CA ARG A 105 5.59 -6.55 8.59
C ARG A 105 6.69 -5.60 8.96
N LEU A 106 7.46 -5.14 7.97
CA LEU A 106 8.52 -4.18 8.16
C LEU A 106 8.21 -2.93 7.33
N ARG A 107 8.24 -1.77 7.98
CA ARG A 107 8.17 -0.47 7.32
C ARG A 107 9.48 0.27 7.55
N ILE A 108 10.09 0.78 6.49
CA ILE A 108 11.35 1.49 6.54
C ILE A 108 11.16 2.87 5.93
N THR A 109 11.50 3.88 6.71
CA THR A 109 11.61 5.27 6.26
C THR A 109 13.06 5.71 6.43
N MET A 110 13.85 5.56 5.36
CA MET A 110 15.29 5.84 5.29
C MET A 110 15.65 6.29 3.87
N ASN A 111 16.81 6.91 3.68
CA ASN A 111 17.31 7.17 2.33
C ASN A 111 17.77 5.87 1.64
N GLU A 112 17.85 5.88 0.31
CA GLU A 112 18.23 4.69 -0.47
C GLU A 112 19.63 4.17 -0.12
N ALA A 113 20.62 5.07 0.04
CA ALA A 113 21.99 4.69 0.36
C ALA A 113 22.10 3.90 1.66
N ILE A 114 21.50 4.40 2.74
CA ILE A 114 21.55 3.75 4.06
C ILE A 114 20.74 2.44 4.04
N LEU A 115 19.59 2.42 3.35
CA LEU A 115 18.84 1.18 3.14
C LEU A 115 19.73 0.12 2.49
N MET A 116 20.43 0.48 1.40
CA MET A 116 21.28 -0.45 0.65
C MET A 116 22.46 -0.96 1.48
N ASP A 117 23.10 -0.11 2.28
CA ASP A 117 24.20 -0.50 3.15
C ASP A 117 23.78 -1.49 4.25
N ASN A 118 22.51 -1.47 4.65
CA ASN A 118 21.96 -2.30 5.73
C ASN A 118 21.06 -3.44 5.25
N LEU A 119 20.83 -3.54 3.93
CA LEU A 119 19.82 -4.44 3.36
C LEU A 119 20.12 -5.92 3.65
N SER A 120 21.37 -6.34 3.54
CA SER A 120 21.78 -7.72 3.83
C SER A 120 21.48 -8.11 5.28
N MET A 121 21.88 -7.25 6.22
CA MET A 121 21.62 -7.45 7.64
C MET A 121 20.13 -7.52 7.94
N LEU A 122 19.31 -6.65 7.33
CA LEU A 122 17.86 -6.68 7.50
C LEU A 122 17.25 -8.00 7.00
N GLY A 123 17.70 -8.51 5.86
CA GLY A 123 17.24 -9.80 5.34
C GLY A 123 17.59 -10.99 6.21
N GLU A 124 18.81 -11.00 6.75
CA GLU A 124 19.30 -12.07 7.62
C GLU A 124 18.58 -12.09 8.97
N LEU A 125 18.35 -10.91 9.57
CA LEU A 125 17.75 -10.79 10.90
C LEU A 125 16.22 -10.89 10.88
N PHE A 126 15.59 -10.57 9.75
CA PHE A 126 14.13 -10.65 9.59
C PHE A 126 13.74 -11.62 8.45
N PRO A 127 14.04 -12.93 8.57
CA PRO A 127 13.79 -13.89 7.50
C PRO A 127 12.29 -14.16 7.24
N ASN A 128 11.43 -13.80 8.18
CA ASN A 128 9.99 -14.09 8.16
C ASN A 128 9.12 -12.93 7.62
N ILE A 129 9.74 -11.90 7.02
CA ILE A 129 9.00 -10.75 6.47
C ILE A 129 8.17 -11.18 5.27
N THR A 130 6.87 -10.94 5.36
CA THR A 130 5.89 -11.16 4.29
C THR A 130 5.36 -9.84 3.72
N GLU A 131 5.42 -8.75 4.48
CA GLU A 131 4.99 -7.42 4.04
C GLU A 131 6.11 -6.40 4.29
N LEU A 132 6.54 -5.73 3.22
CA LEU A 132 7.56 -4.67 3.28
C LEU A 132 6.98 -3.37 2.75
N GLN A 133 7.16 -2.30 3.50
CA GLN A 133 6.86 -0.94 3.05
C GLN A 133 8.13 -0.10 3.07
N LEU A 134 8.49 0.46 1.91
CA LEU A 134 9.60 1.37 1.74
C LEU A 134 9.06 2.78 1.55
N HIS A 135 9.59 3.73 2.32
CA HIS A 135 9.32 5.14 2.18
C HIS A 135 10.65 5.88 2.05
N ALA A 136 10.98 6.28 0.83
CA ALA A 136 12.22 6.96 0.49
C ALA A 136 11.89 8.05 -0.53
N SER A 137 12.64 9.16 -0.53
CA SER A 137 12.45 10.20 -1.53
C SER A 137 12.72 9.67 -2.93
N GLU A 138 13.84 8.97 -3.11
CA GLU A 138 14.27 8.39 -4.38
C GLU A 138 14.58 6.91 -4.18
N LEU A 139 14.19 6.07 -5.14
CA LEU A 139 14.49 4.64 -5.13
C LEU A 139 14.70 4.17 -6.56
N SER A 140 15.80 3.50 -6.84
CA SER A 140 16.02 2.88 -8.14
C SER A 140 15.29 1.54 -8.28
N PHE A 141 14.95 1.15 -9.52
CA PHE A 141 14.46 -0.20 -9.81
C PHE A 141 15.45 -1.29 -9.40
N ALA A 142 16.75 -1.03 -9.49
CA ALA A 142 17.79 -1.94 -9.04
C ALA A 142 17.70 -2.20 -7.52
N THR A 143 17.44 -1.16 -6.73
CA THR A 143 17.22 -1.30 -5.27
C THR A 143 15.97 -2.11 -4.97
N ILE A 144 14.88 -1.91 -5.71
CA ILE A 144 13.66 -2.71 -5.54
C ILE A 144 13.96 -4.20 -5.76
N LEU A 145 14.65 -4.53 -6.86
CA LEU A 145 15.04 -5.91 -7.16
C LEU A 145 15.88 -6.53 -6.04
N ARG A 146 16.97 -5.85 -5.66
CA ARG A 146 17.86 -6.31 -4.57
C ARG A 146 17.09 -6.52 -3.28
N THR A 147 16.18 -5.61 -2.96
CA THR A 147 15.36 -5.69 -1.75
C THR A 147 14.44 -6.91 -1.79
N THR A 148 13.74 -7.14 -2.90
CA THR A 148 12.83 -8.28 -3.00
C THR A 148 13.57 -9.62 -2.96
N HIS A 149 14.77 -9.72 -3.54
CA HIS A 149 15.60 -10.92 -3.41
C HIS A 149 16.03 -11.24 -1.98
N MET A 150 16.22 -10.20 -1.17
CA MET A 150 16.69 -10.33 0.19
C MET A 150 15.60 -10.91 1.10
N PHE A 151 14.35 -10.49 0.93
CA PHE A 151 13.21 -10.98 1.69
C PHE A 151 12.50 -12.14 0.97
N LYS A 152 12.99 -13.36 1.19
CA LYS A 152 12.55 -14.56 0.45
C LYS A 152 11.06 -14.93 0.59
N LEU A 153 10.42 -14.54 1.69
CA LEU A 153 9.00 -14.80 1.97
C LEU A 153 8.09 -13.61 1.65
N LEU A 154 8.62 -12.60 0.96
CA LEU A 154 7.91 -11.36 0.69
C LEU A 154 6.72 -11.59 -0.25
N GLN A 155 5.52 -11.26 0.21
CA GLN A 155 4.27 -11.38 -0.52
C GLN A 155 3.68 -10.02 -0.90
N SER A 156 3.95 -8.98 -0.10
CA SER A 156 3.44 -7.63 -0.32
C SER A 156 4.55 -6.58 -0.26
N LEU A 157 4.69 -5.77 -1.31
CA LEU A 157 5.61 -4.64 -1.38
C LEU A 157 4.85 -3.33 -1.57
N ALA A 158 5.02 -2.40 -0.64
CA ALA A 158 4.49 -1.04 -0.75
C ALA A 158 5.62 -0.03 -0.87
N LEU A 159 5.63 0.73 -1.97
CA LEU A 159 6.55 1.84 -2.21
C LEU A 159 5.77 3.14 -2.01
N SER A 160 6.13 3.94 -1.01
CA SER A 160 5.33 5.09 -0.59
C SER A 160 6.12 6.38 -0.67
N TRP A 161 5.59 7.36 -1.42
CA TRP A 161 6.21 8.66 -1.69
C TRP A 161 7.58 8.58 -2.35
N VAL A 162 7.72 7.67 -3.32
CA VAL A 162 9.00 7.35 -3.96
C VAL A 162 9.06 7.90 -5.38
N TYR A 163 10.17 8.57 -5.73
CA TYR A 163 10.58 8.79 -7.13
C TYR A 163 11.35 7.56 -7.65
N LEU A 164 10.77 6.85 -8.62
CA LEU A 164 11.37 5.68 -9.25
C LEU A 164 12.40 6.05 -10.32
N THR A 165 13.66 6.15 -9.95
CA THR A 165 14.68 6.52 -10.92
C THR A 165 15.07 5.31 -11.78
N ASP A 166 15.26 5.55 -13.08
CA ASP A 166 15.87 4.57 -13.98
C ASP A 166 17.29 4.21 -13.57
N GLY A 167 17.89 5.03 -12.68
CA GLY A 167 18.99 4.72 -11.76
C GLY A 167 19.81 3.49 -12.16
N ALA A 168 20.35 3.52 -13.38
CA ALA A 168 21.35 2.58 -13.80
C ALA A 168 22.67 3.10 -13.21
N PRO A 169 23.65 2.24 -12.93
CA PRO A 169 25.02 2.64 -13.20
C PRO A 169 25.07 3.01 -14.69
N SER A 170 24.82 4.29 -15.00
CA SER A 170 25.02 4.98 -16.28
C SER A 170 24.77 4.15 -17.56
N GLY A 171 23.61 4.34 -18.20
CA GLY A 171 23.47 4.12 -19.66
C GLY A 171 22.71 2.88 -20.12
N LEU A 172 21.66 2.45 -19.41
CA LEU A 172 20.97 1.18 -19.73
C LEU A 172 19.52 1.40 -20.17
N SER A 173 19.30 1.21 -21.46
CA SER A 173 18.01 0.87 -22.05
C SER A 173 17.38 -0.29 -21.26
N LEU A 174 16.08 -0.19 -20.93
CA LEU A 174 15.22 -1.17 -20.23
C LEU A 174 15.16 -2.59 -20.85
N GLY A 175 16.10 -2.99 -21.71
CA GLY A 175 16.05 -4.23 -22.49
C GLY A 175 17.26 -5.18 -22.38
N VAL A 176 18.36 -4.87 -21.68
CA VAL A 176 19.58 -5.69 -21.81
C VAL A 176 20.42 -5.79 -20.53
N HIS A 177 19.85 -6.18 -19.39
CA HIS A 177 20.69 -6.66 -18.28
C HIS A 177 20.40 -8.14 -17.96
N PRO A 178 21.35 -9.05 -18.19
CA PRO A 178 21.23 -10.49 -17.92
C PRO A 178 21.24 -10.85 -16.42
N HIS A 179 20.89 -9.90 -15.55
CA HIS A 179 20.82 -10.06 -14.09
C HIS A 179 19.47 -9.61 -13.52
N TRP A 180 18.53 -9.13 -14.34
CA TRP A 180 17.17 -8.77 -13.91
C TRP A 180 16.26 -10.01 -13.83
N HIS A 181 16.83 -11.11 -13.39
CA HIS A 181 16.14 -12.38 -13.32
C HIS A 181 15.63 -12.59 -11.89
N LYS A 182 14.32 -12.41 -11.76
CA LYS A 182 13.45 -12.80 -10.64
C LYS A 182 13.27 -11.73 -9.56
N LEU A 183 12.17 -10.99 -9.64
CA LEU A 183 11.52 -10.55 -8.39
C LEU A 183 11.21 -11.78 -7.53
N ALA A 184 11.13 -11.62 -6.20
CA ALA A 184 10.72 -12.71 -5.31
C ALA A 184 9.50 -13.44 -5.91
N LEU A 185 9.62 -14.75 -6.14
CA LEU A 185 8.66 -15.52 -6.93
C LEU A 185 7.25 -15.51 -6.33
N ASP A 186 7.13 -15.16 -5.05
CA ASP A 186 5.88 -15.18 -4.28
C ASP A 186 5.24 -13.79 -4.08
N LEU A 187 5.77 -12.74 -4.72
CA LEU A 187 5.19 -11.40 -4.62
C LEU A 187 3.82 -11.35 -5.31
N THR A 188 2.75 -11.16 -4.53
CA THR A 188 1.36 -11.19 -4.98
C THR A 188 0.65 -9.84 -4.86
N SER A 189 1.22 -8.92 -4.09
CA SER A 189 0.69 -7.57 -3.87
C SER A 189 1.77 -6.52 -4.08
N MET A 190 1.47 -5.50 -4.88
CA MET A 190 2.34 -4.35 -5.05
C MET A 190 1.54 -3.04 -5.01
N SER A 191 1.99 -2.09 -4.19
CA SER A 191 1.45 -0.73 -4.16
C SER A 191 2.55 0.28 -4.41
N VAL A 192 2.32 1.23 -5.31
CA VAL A 192 3.23 2.34 -5.58
C VAL A 192 2.48 3.65 -5.40
N THR A 193 2.94 4.48 -4.48
CA THR A 193 2.43 5.83 -4.26
C THR A 193 3.53 6.82 -4.56
N GLN A 194 3.30 7.69 -5.54
CA GLN A 194 4.25 8.72 -5.93
C GLN A 194 3.77 10.10 -5.42
N PRO A 195 4.70 11.02 -5.09
CA PRO A 195 4.34 12.43 -4.87
C PRO A 195 3.75 13.05 -6.14
N LEU A 196 2.77 13.94 -5.96
CA LEU A 196 2.09 14.67 -7.05
C LEU A 196 2.97 15.86 -7.50
N ASN A 197 3.88 15.68 -8.46
CA ASN A 197 4.63 16.79 -9.08
C ASN A 197 5.10 16.45 -10.51
N ASP A 198 5.65 17.41 -11.26
CA ASP A 198 6.00 17.18 -12.67
C ASP A 198 7.03 16.07 -12.92
N THR A 199 7.91 15.80 -11.94
CA THR A 199 8.85 14.66 -11.95
C THR A 199 8.18 13.29 -11.74
N SER A 200 6.90 13.25 -11.35
CA SER A 200 6.13 12.00 -11.22
C SER A 200 5.70 11.42 -12.58
N ARG A 201 5.78 12.21 -13.67
CA ARG A 201 5.39 11.75 -15.01
C ARG A 201 6.30 10.64 -15.54
N THR A 202 7.62 10.83 -15.46
CA THR A 202 8.61 9.85 -15.95
C THR A 202 8.59 8.56 -15.14
N THR A 203 8.36 8.64 -13.83
CA THR A 203 8.39 7.50 -12.92
C THR A 203 7.21 6.54 -13.11
N SER A 204 6.01 7.06 -13.41
CA SER A 204 4.83 6.23 -13.73
C SER A 204 4.87 5.61 -15.13
N GLU A 205 5.60 6.21 -16.08
CA GLU A 205 5.86 5.66 -17.42
C GLU A 205 6.63 4.33 -17.36
N HIS A 206 7.64 4.27 -16.50
CA HIS A 206 8.57 3.16 -16.44
C HIS A 206 8.10 2.01 -15.54
N PHE A 207 7.18 2.22 -14.59
CA PHE A 207 6.77 1.19 -13.63
C PHE A 207 6.22 -0.09 -14.29
N PHE A 208 5.24 0.03 -15.19
CA PHE A 208 4.71 -1.14 -15.90
C PHE A 208 5.70 -1.71 -16.91
N GLY A 209 6.58 -0.87 -17.47
CA GLY A 209 7.69 -1.32 -18.30
C GLY A 209 8.68 -2.19 -17.51
N PHE A 210 9.03 -1.75 -16.30
CA PHE A 210 9.82 -2.51 -15.34
C PHE A 210 9.15 -3.86 -15.04
N LEU A 211 7.87 -3.89 -14.66
CA LEU A 211 7.17 -5.15 -14.38
C LEU A 211 7.20 -6.11 -15.57
N LEU A 212 6.97 -5.60 -16.78
CA LEU A 212 6.99 -6.38 -18.01
C LEU A 212 8.40 -6.86 -18.42
N ALA A 213 9.46 -6.18 -17.97
CA ALA A 213 10.85 -6.53 -18.25
C ALA A 213 11.38 -7.66 -17.35
N LEU A 214 10.64 -8.03 -16.29
CA LEU A 214 11.04 -9.08 -15.38
C LEU A 214 10.85 -10.47 -15.99
N ASP A 215 11.75 -11.39 -15.64
CA ASP A 215 11.66 -12.78 -16.05
C ASP A 215 11.83 -13.75 -14.84
N PRO A 216 10.77 -14.46 -14.41
CA PRO A 216 9.39 -14.37 -14.91
C PRO A 216 8.71 -13.06 -14.50
N VAL A 217 7.74 -12.61 -15.29
CA VAL A 217 6.91 -11.45 -14.91
C VAL A 217 6.04 -11.83 -13.70
N PRO A 218 6.05 -11.03 -12.62
CA PRO A 218 5.28 -11.33 -11.42
C PRO A 218 3.78 -11.25 -11.69
N VAL A 219 3.07 -12.27 -11.19
CA VAL A 219 1.61 -12.39 -11.30
C VAL A 219 0.99 -11.79 -10.04
N MET A 220 0.52 -10.54 -10.15
CA MET A 220 -0.09 -9.83 -9.03
C MET A 220 -1.58 -10.17 -8.88
N THR A 221 -2.02 -10.33 -7.64
CA THR A 221 -3.44 -10.40 -7.26
C THR A 221 -3.95 -9.03 -6.80
N THR A 222 -3.09 -8.23 -6.19
CA THR A 222 -3.40 -6.87 -5.73
C THR A 222 -2.42 -5.89 -6.34
N LEU A 223 -2.93 -4.86 -7.00
CA LEU A 223 -2.13 -3.82 -7.62
C LEU A 223 -2.73 -2.45 -7.33
N SER A 224 -1.93 -1.57 -6.73
CA SER A 224 -2.32 -0.19 -6.45
C SER A 224 -1.27 0.78 -6.98
N VAL A 225 -1.68 1.75 -7.79
CA VAL A 225 -0.79 2.79 -8.33
C VAL A 225 -1.42 4.15 -8.09
N SER A 226 -0.73 5.02 -7.36
CA SER A 226 -1.15 6.39 -7.07
C SER A 226 -0.29 7.44 -7.74
N ALA A 227 -0.91 8.57 -8.09
CA ALA A 227 -0.34 9.65 -8.89
C ALA A 227 0.12 9.21 -10.29
N TYR A 228 -0.59 8.27 -10.90
CA TYR A 228 -0.31 7.74 -12.23
C TYR A 228 -0.50 8.80 -13.32
N ASN A 229 0.59 9.24 -13.96
CA ASN A 229 0.57 10.19 -15.07
C ASN A 229 1.53 9.76 -16.20
N PRO A 230 1.20 8.66 -16.89
CA PRO A 230 2.17 7.82 -17.59
C PRO A 230 2.45 8.20 -19.05
N GLY A 231 2.01 9.37 -19.52
CA GLY A 231 2.07 9.72 -20.95
C GLY A 231 1.52 8.61 -21.87
N HIS A 232 1.90 8.60 -23.15
CA HIS A 232 1.44 7.53 -24.07
C HIS A 232 2.11 6.18 -23.81
N VAL A 233 3.39 6.17 -23.42
CA VAL A 233 4.19 4.95 -23.28
C VAL A 233 3.75 4.13 -22.08
N GLY A 234 3.56 4.76 -20.92
CA GLY A 234 3.14 4.02 -19.75
C GLY A 234 1.68 3.55 -19.84
N HIS A 235 0.79 4.25 -20.57
CA HIS A 235 -0.55 3.73 -20.89
C HIS A 235 -0.49 2.45 -21.74
N ALA A 236 0.42 2.39 -22.73
CA ALA A 236 0.64 1.19 -23.53
C ALA A 236 1.21 0.04 -22.68
N ASN A 237 2.14 0.33 -21.77
CA ASN A 237 2.71 -0.67 -20.86
C ASN A 237 1.68 -1.21 -19.86
N LEU A 238 0.87 -0.34 -19.25
CA LEU A 238 -0.25 -0.75 -18.39
C LEU A 238 -1.21 -1.66 -19.17
N SER A 239 -1.63 -1.22 -20.36
CA SER A 239 -2.55 -1.99 -21.20
C SER A 239 -1.99 -3.38 -21.52
N ARG A 240 -0.71 -3.46 -21.90
CA ARG A 240 -0.01 -4.73 -22.17
C ARG A 240 0.08 -5.61 -20.93
N TYR A 241 0.35 -5.03 -19.76
CA TYR A 241 0.40 -5.77 -18.50
C TYR A 241 -0.97 -6.36 -18.15
N LEU A 242 -2.04 -5.55 -18.19
CA LEU A 242 -3.40 -5.99 -17.89
C LEU A 242 -3.91 -7.03 -18.90
N GLN A 243 -3.61 -6.88 -20.19
CA GLN A 243 -3.98 -7.88 -21.20
C GLN A 243 -3.32 -9.24 -20.93
N ARG A 244 -2.06 -9.24 -20.50
CA ARG A 244 -1.29 -10.47 -20.30
C ARG A 244 -1.56 -11.12 -18.94
N TYR A 245 -1.75 -10.33 -17.89
CA TYR A 245 -1.79 -10.81 -16.49
C TYR A 245 -3.05 -10.41 -15.73
N GLY A 246 -3.94 -9.59 -16.30
CA GLY A 246 -5.14 -9.08 -15.65
C GLY A 246 -6.08 -10.16 -15.13
N LYS A 247 -6.11 -11.34 -15.77
CA LYS A 247 -6.90 -12.51 -15.34
C LYS A 247 -6.54 -13.06 -13.94
N ASN A 248 -5.49 -12.55 -13.31
CA ASN A 248 -5.10 -12.95 -11.95
C ASN A 248 -5.32 -11.81 -10.94
N ILE A 249 -5.63 -10.59 -11.42
CA ILE A 249 -5.84 -9.42 -10.56
C ILE A 249 -7.23 -9.53 -9.95
N GLU A 250 -7.28 -9.46 -8.62
CA GLU A 250 -8.50 -9.44 -7.82
C GLU A 250 -8.80 -8.03 -7.27
N ASP A 251 -7.77 -7.25 -6.96
CA ASP A 251 -7.90 -5.88 -6.46
C ASP A 251 -7.02 -4.93 -7.29
N LEU A 252 -7.65 -3.97 -7.96
CA LEU A 252 -6.98 -2.98 -8.78
C LEU A 252 -7.39 -1.57 -8.33
N ARG A 253 -6.40 -0.79 -7.91
CA ARG A 253 -6.55 0.63 -7.63
C ARG A 253 -5.63 1.46 -8.53
N ILE A 254 -6.19 2.41 -9.25
CA ILE A 254 -5.42 3.35 -10.07
C ILE A 254 -5.89 4.76 -9.75
N GLU A 255 -5.00 5.55 -9.17
CA GLU A 255 -5.20 6.96 -8.95
C GLU A 255 -4.40 7.74 -10.00
N THR A 256 -5.10 8.52 -10.83
CA THR A 256 -4.52 9.26 -11.94
C THR A 256 -4.89 10.74 -11.91
N GLN A 257 -3.94 11.58 -12.31
CA GLN A 257 -4.17 13.01 -12.52
C GLN A 257 -4.80 13.32 -13.89
N ASN A 258 -4.82 12.34 -14.80
CA ASN A 258 -5.35 12.56 -16.14
C ASN A 258 -6.86 12.32 -16.15
N LEU A 259 -7.61 13.34 -16.55
CA LEU A 259 -9.05 13.27 -16.78
C LEU A 259 -9.43 12.22 -17.82
N LYS A 260 -8.51 11.92 -18.75
CA LYS A 260 -8.63 10.84 -19.73
C LYS A 260 -7.79 9.67 -19.26
N PHE A 261 -8.41 8.72 -18.60
CA PHE A 261 -7.76 7.45 -18.32
C PHE A 261 -7.60 6.67 -19.64
N VAL A 262 -6.43 6.74 -20.30
CA VAL A 262 -6.19 6.03 -21.58
C VAL A 262 -5.62 4.64 -21.24
N GLY A 263 -6.34 3.56 -21.54
CA GLY A 263 -5.96 2.20 -21.09
C GLY A 263 -7.10 1.43 -20.42
N VAL A 264 -8.27 2.09 -20.31
CA VAL A 264 -9.51 1.48 -19.83
C VAL A 264 -9.83 0.18 -20.57
N ASP A 265 -9.63 0.12 -21.89
CA ASP A 265 -10.00 -1.05 -22.69
C ASP A 265 -9.29 -2.34 -22.26
N ALA A 266 -8.09 -2.24 -21.68
CA ALA A 266 -7.38 -3.40 -21.16
C ALA A 266 -7.95 -3.94 -19.84
N LEU A 267 -8.78 -3.16 -19.13
CA LEU A 267 -9.45 -3.61 -17.91
C LEU A 267 -10.43 -4.77 -18.18
N SER A 268 -10.97 -4.90 -19.41
CA SER A 268 -11.82 -6.05 -19.74
C SER A 268 -11.08 -7.38 -19.69
N SER A 269 -9.74 -7.37 -19.72
CA SER A 269 -8.92 -8.57 -19.52
C SER A 269 -8.83 -9.02 -18.06
N CYS A 270 -9.35 -8.24 -17.10
CA CYS A 270 -9.29 -8.53 -15.66
C CYS A 270 -10.45 -9.39 -15.17
N THR A 271 -10.64 -10.59 -15.73
CA THR A 271 -11.85 -11.41 -15.50
C THR A 271 -12.05 -11.92 -14.06
N THR A 272 -11.05 -11.82 -13.18
CA THR A 272 -11.11 -12.23 -11.77
C THR A 272 -11.31 -11.06 -10.80
N LEU A 273 -11.48 -9.85 -11.32
CA LEU A 273 -11.52 -8.64 -10.52
C LEU A 273 -12.68 -8.69 -9.53
N LYS A 274 -12.37 -8.46 -8.25
CA LYS A 274 -13.31 -8.34 -7.13
C LYS A 274 -13.52 -6.88 -6.75
N ARG A 275 -12.45 -6.09 -6.79
CA ARG A 275 -12.45 -4.67 -6.48
C ARG A 275 -11.75 -3.87 -7.57
N LEU A 276 -12.44 -2.85 -8.08
CA LEU A 276 -11.86 -1.81 -8.92
C LEU A 276 -12.05 -0.46 -8.23
N GLU A 277 -10.98 0.32 -8.14
CA GLU A 277 -11.02 1.69 -7.65
C GLU A 277 -10.22 2.58 -8.60
N ILE A 278 -10.91 3.52 -9.28
CA ILE A 278 -10.26 4.52 -10.12
C ILE A 278 -10.40 5.86 -9.42
N VAL A 279 -9.29 6.39 -8.91
CA VAL A 279 -9.29 7.73 -8.30
C VAL A 279 -8.88 8.73 -9.38
N LEU A 280 -9.72 9.73 -9.61
CA LEU A 280 -9.49 10.76 -10.62
C LEU A 280 -9.24 12.10 -9.92
N ASN A 281 -8.27 12.88 -10.39
CA ASN A 281 -8.23 14.29 -10.06
C ASN A 281 -9.27 15.05 -10.88
N LEU A 282 -10.47 15.25 -10.33
CA LEU A 282 -11.52 15.99 -11.00
C LEU A 282 -11.41 17.48 -10.63
N ASP A 283 -10.68 18.25 -11.44
CA ASP A 283 -10.82 19.70 -11.38
C ASP A 283 -12.28 20.07 -11.73
N ARG A 284 -12.86 21.01 -10.96
CA ARG A 284 -14.30 21.35 -10.96
C ARG A 284 -14.91 21.38 -12.37
N TYR A 285 -16.10 20.80 -12.51
CA TYR A 285 -16.92 20.73 -13.74
C TYR A 285 -16.42 19.81 -14.86
N THR A 286 -15.64 18.78 -14.57
CA THR A 286 -15.34 17.74 -15.57
C THR A 286 -16.47 16.73 -15.67
N ARG A 287 -17.17 16.73 -16.82
CA ARG A 287 -18.04 15.62 -17.21
C ARG A 287 -17.15 14.39 -17.38
N ILE A 288 -17.50 13.31 -16.69
CA ILE A 288 -16.89 12.00 -16.95
C ILE A 288 -17.22 11.65 -18.41
N ASP A 289 -16.18 11.33 -19.18
CA ASP A 289 -16.28 10.98 -20.60
C ASP A 289 -17.13 9.70 -20.78
N ASP A 290 -18.01 9.67 -21.79
CA ASP A 290 -18.79 8.49 -22.21
C ASP A 290 -17.91 7.26 -22.42
N GLN A 291 -16.64 7.47 -22.78
CA GLN A 291 -15.65 6.41 -22.89
C GLN A 291 -15.43 5.68 -21.56
N LEU A 292 -15.30 6.39 -20.44
CA LEU A 292 -15.06 5.79 -19.14
C LEU A 292 -16.29 4.98 -18.67
N LEU A 293 -17.49 5.52 -18.87
CA LEU A 293 -18.77 4.84 -18.62
C LEU A 293 -18.88 3.54 -19.42
N LYS A 294 -18.61 3.61 -20.74
CA LYS A 294 -18.64 2.43 -21.61
C LYS A 294 -17.69 1.35 -21.11
N THR A 295 -16.52 1.73 -20.61
CA THR A 295 -15.59 0.73 -20.14
C THR A 295 -15.96 0.15 -18.78
N PHE A 296 -16.49 0.92 -17.83
CA PHE A 296 -17.04 0.34 -16.60
C PHE A 296 -18.13 -0.69 -16.91
N LYS A 297 -19.01 -0.40 -17.88
CA LYS A 297 -19.99 -1.38 -18.38
C LYS A 297 -19.31 -2.63 -18.93
N ASN A 298 -18.24 -2.50 -19.71
CA ASN A 298 -17.50 -3.64 -20.26
C ASN A 298 -16.78 -4.45 -19.18
N VAL A 299 -16.18 -3.81 -18.17
CA VAL A 299 -15.52 -4.46 -17.05
C VAL A 299 -16.53 -5.20 -16.19
N ALA A 300 -17.65 -4.56 -15.83
CA ALA A 300 -18.73 -5.19 -15.09
C ALA A 300 -19.24 -6.45 -15.81
N ARG A 301 -19.48 -6.37 -17.13
CA ARG A 301 -19.86 -7.54 -17.94
C ARG A 301 -18.79 -8.63 -17.95
N SER A 302 -17.51 -8.26 -18.05
CA SER A 302 -16.39 -9.22 -18.10
C SER A 302 -16.14 -9.90 -16.75
N CYS A 303 -16.50 -9.24 -15.64
CA CYS A 303 -16.25 -9.68 -14.27
C CYS A 303 -17.54 -10.02 -13.51
N GLN A 304 -18.64 -10.31 -14.23
CA GLN A 304 -20.00 -10.38 -13.72
C GLN A 304 -20.21 -11.32 -12.51
N HIS A 305 -19.32 -12.27 -12.26
CA HIS A 305 -19.43 -13.23 -11.16
C HIS A 305 -18.47 -12.98 -10.00
N THR A 306 -17.47 -12.11 -10.19
CA THR A 306 -16.40 -11.88 -9.20
C THR A 306 -16.43 -10.47 -8.64
N LEU A 307 -16.87 -9.51 -9.44
CA LEU A 307 -16.82 -8.09 -9.13
C LEU A 307 -17.84 -7.74 -8.04
N LYS A 308 -17.34 -7.15 -6.96
CA LYS A 308 -18.14 -6.72 -5.79
C LYS A 308 -18.14 -5.21 -5.60
N HIS A 309 -17.13 -4.52 -6.10
CA HIS A 309 -16.95 -3.09 -5.86
C HIS A 309 -16.34 -2.38 -7.07
N ILE A 310 -16.99 -1.29 -7.51
CA ILE A 310 -16.41 -0.29 -8.41
C ILE A 310 -16.56 1.07 -7.75
N ALA A 311 -15.47 1.81 -7.59
CA ALA A 311 -15.54 3.20 -7.15
C ALA A 311 -14.78 4.13 -8.10
N VAL A 312 -15.38 5.31 -8.32
CA VAL A 312 -14.72 6.47 -8.90
C VAL A 312 -14.64 7.56 -7.84
N VAL A 313 -13.42 7.88 -7.41
CA VAL A 313 -13.21 8.76 -6.25
C VAL A 313 -12.46 10.01 -6.70
N ASP A 314 -12.91 11.21 -6.29
CA ASP A 314 -12.11 12.43 -6.37
C ASP A 314 -10.93 12.37 -5.38
N MET A 315 -9.75 12.87 -5.75
CA MET A 315 -8.53 12.85 -4.92
C MET A 315 -8.71 13.49 -3.54
N TYR A 316 -9.69 14.38 -3.36
CA TYR A 316 -9.97 15.05 -2.09
C TYR A 316 -10.85 14.24 -1.12
N GLY A 317 -11.30 13.04 -1.50
CA GLY A 317 -11.89 12.04 -0.60
C GLY A 317 -13.17 12.46 0.13
N ALA A 318 -13.89 13.48 -0.34
CA ALA A 318 -15.00 14.06 0.39
C ALA A 318 -16.37 13.67 -0.19
N ARG A 319 -17.06 12.78 0.53
CA ARG A 319 -18.53 12.48 0.56
C ARG A 319 -19.21 12.03 -0.75
N PRO A 320 -20.18 11.10 -0.65
CA PRO A 320 -20.91 10.61 -1.82
C PRO A 320 -21.69 11.76 -2.46
N VAL A 321 -21.58 11.88 -3.78
CA VAL A 321 -22.44 12.74 -4.60
C VAL A 321 -23.17 11.83 -5.57
N ASN A 322 -24.49 11.99 -5.66
CA ASN A 322 -25.31 11.36 -6.69
C ASN A 322 -24.93 11.98 -8.03
N LEU A 323 -24.06 11.32 -8.79
CA LEU A 323 -24.01 11.51 -10.23
C LEU A 323 -25.18 10.72 -10.81
N GLU A 324 -26.09 11.39 -11.53
CA GLU A 324 -27.15 10.72 -12.28
C GLU A 324 -26.49 9.92 -13.42
N TRP A 325 -26.16 8.66 -13.13
CA TRP A 325 -25.71 7.66 -14.08
C TRP A 325 -26.88 6.73 -14.38
N ASP A 326 -27.97 7.31 -14.88
CA ASP A 326 -29.20 6.56 -15.16
C ASP A 326 -28.90 5.29 -15.99
N ASP A 327 -27.95 5.34 -16.94
CA ASP A 327 -27.63 4.17 -17.78
C ASP A 327 -26.75 3.09 -17.13
N LEU A 328 -25.98 3.38 -16.06
CA LEU A 328 -25.22 2.36 -15.33
C LEU A 328 -26.06 1.79 -14.20
N ASP A 329 -26.77 2.67 -13.48
CA ASP A 329 -27.73 2.27 -12.46
C ASP A 329 -28.86 1.44 -13.08
N GLU A 330 -29.37 1.79 -14.27
CA GLU A 330 -30.35 0.98 -15.00
C GLU A 330 -29.76 -0.37 -15.43
N LEU A 331 -28.51 -0.42 -15.93
CA LEU A 331 -27.85 -1.68 -16.28
C LEU A 331 -27.68 -2.60 -15.05
N LEU A 332 -27.38 -2.04 -13.89
CA LEU A 332 -27.17 -2.79 -12.66
C LEU A 332 -28.48 -3.15 -11.94
N ALA A 333 -29.51 -2.30 -12.05
CA ALA A 333 -30.83 -2.53 -11.50
C ALA A 333 -31.64 -3.56 -12.32
N THR A 334 -31.44 -3.60 -13.63
CA THR A 334 -32.17 -4.53 -14.52
C THR A 334 -31.56 -5.92 -14.56
N ASP A 335 -30.26 -6.07 -14.27
CA ASP A 335 -29.56 -7.34 -14.34
C ASP A 335 -29.25 -7.89 -12.94
N LYS A 336 -30.05 -8.89 -12.54
CA LYS A 336 -29.98 -9.59 -11.24
C LYS A 336 -28.61 -10.19 -10.91
N ARG A 337 -27.69 -10.27 -11.88
CA ARG A 337 -26.32 -10.73 -11.64
C ARG A 337 -25.48 -9.71 -10.87
N PHE A 338 -25.86 -8.43 -10.85
CA PHE A 338 -25.12 -7.35 -10.20
C PHE A 338 -25.71 -6.87 -8.86
N THR A 339 -26.66 -7.61 -8.28
CA THR A 339 -27.38 -7.24 -7.04
C THR A 339 -26.49 -7.04 -5.79
N GLY A 340 -25.19 -7.30 -5.87
CA GLY A 340 -24.22 -7.07 -4.79
C GLY A 340 -23.06 -6.15 -5.16
N LEU A 341 -23.13 -5.46 -6.30
CA LEU A 341 -22.11 -4.48 -6.69
C LEU A 341 -22.31 -3.17 -5.93
N GLU A 342 -21.31 -2.77 -5.16
CA GLU A 342 -21.27 -1.43 -4.56
C GLU A 342 -20.62 -0.45 -5.53
N LEU A 343 -21.38 0.57 -5.92
CA LEU A 343 -20.92 1.72 -6.70
C LEU A 343 -20.78 2.93 -5.80
N PHE A 344 -19.60 3.57 -5.82
CA PHE A 344 -19.39 4.83 -5.13
C PHE A 344 -18.81 5.89 -6.06
N PHE A 345 -19.42 7.08 -6.01
CA PHE A 345 -18.98 8.27 -6.72
C PHE A 345 -18.76 9.42 -5.73
N PHE A 346 -17.58 10.01 -5.76
CA PHE A 346 -17.20 11.12 -4.87
C PHE A 346 -16.72 12.30 -5.68
N GLN A 347 -17.27 13.49 -5.44
CA GLN A 347 -16.78 14.75 -5.98
C GLN A 347 -16.70 15.78 -4.85
N SER A 348 -15.58 16.50 -4.74
CA SER A 348 -15.46 17.58 -3.76
C SER A 348 -16.36 18.78 -4.14
N SER A 349 -17.34 19.06 -3.29
CA SER A 349 -18.03 20.34 -3.27
C SER A 349 -17.17 21.38 -2.56
N ASN A 350 -16.10 21.86 -3.20
CA ASN A 350 -15.53 23.15 -2.81
C ASN A 350 -16.40 24.27 -3.38
N SER A 351 -17.59 24.43 -2.82
CA SER A 351 -18.36 25.68 -2.92
C SER A 351 -18.49 26.20 -1.50
N LEU A 352 -17.65 27.17 -1.14
CA LEU A 352 -17.85 28.22 -0.13
C LEU A 352 -16.47 28.76 0.25
N VAL A 353 -16.09 29.88 -0.38
CA VAL A 353 -15.21 31.00 0.04
C VAL A 353 -14.53 31.53 -1.23
N GLU A 354 -15.30 32.20 -2.09
CA GLU A 354 -14.73 33.15 -3.07
C GLU A 354 -15.71 34.28 -3.44
N SER A 355 -16.79 34.47 -2.67
CA SER A 355 -17.77 35.56 -2.89
C SER A 355 -17.88 36.53 -1.73
N MET A 356 -16.82 36.68 -0.91
CA MET A 356 -16.76 37.71 0.14
C MET A 356 -15.34 38.27 0.30
N PHE A 357 -14.71 38.76 -0.77
CA PHE A 357 -13.73 39.86 -0.70
C PHE A 357 -13.65 40.55 -2.06
N SER A 358 -14.75 41.20 -2.43
CA SER A 358 -14.74 42.29 -3.40
C SER A 358 -15.63 43.41 -2.85
N THR A 359 -15.00 44.29 -2.09
CA THR A 359 -15.42 45.69 -1.93
C THR A 359 -14.19 46.54 -2.12
#